data_AF-A0A2Z4U7V9-F1
#
_entry.id   AF-A0A2Z4U7V9-F1
#
_cell.length_a   1.000
_cell.length_b   1.000
_cell.length_c   1.000
_cell.angle_alpha   90.00
_cell.angle_beta   90.00
_cell.angle_gamma   90.00
#
_symmetry.space_group_name_H-M   'P 1'
#
loop_
_entity.id
_entity.type
_entity.pdbx_description
1 polymer ?
#
loop_
_entity_poly.entity_id
_entity_poly.type
_entity_poly.pdbx_seq_one_letter_code
_entity_poly.pdbx_strand_id
1 'polypeptide(L)'
;MTEIKCIKWKNLEGIQMENNTVSVVILPRLGGKLASLQYKKTKFEFAAQMKEQQYQIPGRDAEFEKFDASGLDDAFPSIAGSRVMSRNGEKVYPDHGEIWSSPFEYEIGRECVHLSFRSTRFSYTYEKTLELKENQVIIYYHICNEQKEPFPCLWAFHGLMRYEEDMELWYPKEVDSFENVLFSQELGAAERHVPIWNKEYDFSKVPARESGTMVKYYADKKIKSGFCGYRYPSYGMECVIEYNAQKLPYLGTWITAGGYRGDYNCAMEPANGYYDDIYIAEKNNSLYLLEKENPLDFHIKITMREMNKVSR
;
A
#
# COMPACT_ATOMS: atom_id res chain seq x y z
N MET A 1 21.95 -10.53 11.96
CA MET A 1 21.53 -11.81 11.36
C MET A 1 20.01 -11.85 11.42
N THR A 2 19.37 -12.21 10.33
CA THR A 2 17.91 -12.31 10.22
C THR A 2 17.48 -13.72 10.61
N GLU A 3 16.49 -13.84 11.49
CA GLU A 3 15.81 -15.09 11.81
C GLU A 3 14.50 -15.14 11.02
N ILE A 4 14.21 -16.29 10.41
CA ILE A 4 12.98 -16.51 9.64
C ILE A 4 12.37 -17.82 10.11
N LYS A 5 11.08 -17.79 10.46
CA LYS A 5 10.34 -18.98 10.92
C LYS A 5 8.89 -18.93 10.49
N CYS A 6 8.32 -20.10 10.20
CA CYS A 6 6.88 -20.24 10.06
C CYS A 6 6.22 -20.14 11.43
N ILE A 7 5.14 -19.39 11.52
CA ILE A 7 4.34 -19.19 12.72
C ILE A 7 2.86 -19.37 12.41
N LYS A 8 2.06 -19.53 13.46
CA LYS A 8 0.61 -19.35 13.35
C LYS A 8 0.29 -17.89 13.67
N TRP A 9 -0.25 -17.16 12.70
CA TRP A 9 -0.74 -15.80 12.88
C TRP A 9 -2.27 -15.82 12.83
N LYS A 10 -2.91 -15.64 14.00
CA LYS A 10 -4.36 -15.84 14.17
C LYS A 10 -4.77 -17.24 13.68
N ASN A 11 -5.61 -17.32 12.64
CA ASN A 11 -6.07 -18.56 12.02
C ASN A 11 -5.27 -18.98 10.78
N LEU A 12 -4.24 -18.23 10.38
CA LEU A 12 -3.44 -18.51 9.18
C LEU A 12 -2.01 -18.92 9.54
N GLU A 13 -1.36 -19.63 8.61
CA GLU A 13 0.08 -19.78 8.60
C GLU A 13 0.71 -18.47 8.11
N GLY A 14 1.70 -17.98 8.85
CA GLY A 14 2.47 -16.80 8.51
C GLY A 14 3.96 -17.09 8.56
N ILE A 15 4.75 -16.20 7.94
CA ILE A 15 6.20 -16.24 7.99
C ILE A 15 6.65 -15.02 8.79
N GLN A 16 7.28 -15.25 9.93
CA GLN A 16 7.88 -14.20 10.72
C GLN A 16 9.33 -14.04 10.28
N MET A 17 9.72 -12.81 9.92
CA MET A 17 11.11 -12.41 9.78
C MET A 17 11.45 -11.43 10.90
N GLU A 18 12.61 -11.58 11.53
CA GLU A 18 13.08 -10.61 12.53
C GLU A 18 14.59 -10.47 12.55
N ASN A 19 15.05 -9.29 12.97
CA ASN A 19 16.44 -9.06 13.37
C ASN A 19 16.47 -8.40 14.76
N ASN A 20 17.56 -7.72 15.13
CA ASN A 20 17.66 -7.05 16.44
C ASN A 20 16.70 -5.86 16.61
N THR A 21 16.25 -5.26 15.51
CA THR A 21 15.55 -3.97 15.50
C THR A 21 14.10 -4.09 15.05
N VAL A 22 13.81 -4.95 14.07
CA VAL A 22 12.49 -5.04 13.42
C VAL A 22 11.98 -6.48 13.37
N SER A 23 10.66 -6.63 13.42
CA SER A 23 9.96 -7.89 13.18
C SER A 23 8.78 -7.66 12.23
N VAL A 24 8.60 -8.55 11.27
CA VAL A 24 7.47 -8.53 10.33
C VAL A 24 6.81 -9.89 10.25
N VAL A 25 5.51 -9.91 9.92
CA VAL A 25 4.76 -11.13 9.62
C VAL A 25 4.14 -11.03 8.24
N ILE A 26 4.46 -12.01 7.40
CA ILE A 26 3.96 -12.15 6.03
C ILE A 26 2.87 -13.23 6.02
N LEU A 27 1.77 -13.00 5.30
CA LEU A 27 0.71 -13.99 5.10
C LEU A 27 0.65 -14.46 3.62
N PRO A 28 1.41 -15.50 3.23
CA PRO A 28 1.43 -15.96 1.83
C PRO A 28 0.04 -16.30 1.26
N ARG A 29 -0.83 -16.89 2.08
CA ARG A 29 -2.19 -17.27 1.66
C ARG A 29 -3.14 -16.07 1.43
N LEU A 30 -2.75 -14.87 1.85
CA LEU A 30 -3.54 -13.64 1.74
C LEU A 30 -2.69 -12.56 1.07
N GLY A 31 -2.40 -12.76 -0.21
CA GLY A 31 -1.64 -11.83 -1.06
C GLY A 31 -0.19 -11.62 -0.67
N GLY A 32 0.34 -12.41 0.27
CA GLY A 32 1.61 -12.11 0.92
C GLY A 32 1.58 -10.81 1.73
N LYS A 33 0.41 -10.40 2.23
CA LYS A 33 0.21 -9.20 3.07
C LYS A 33 1.24 -9.14 4.20
N LEU A 34 1.75 -7.94 4.50
CA LEU A 34 2.45 -7.69 5.77
C LEU A 34 1.43 -7.42 6.87
N ALA A 35 1.11 -8.45 7.65
CA ALA A 35 0.13 -8.35 8.73
C ALA A 35 0.68 -7.68 10.02
N SER A 36 2.01 -7.61 10.15
CA SER A 36 2.69 -6.90 11.24
C SER A 36 3.99 -6.29 10.74
N LEU A 37 4.29 -5.11 11.25
CA LEU A 37 5.47 -4.29 11.01
C LEU A 37 5.86 -3.63 12.35
N GLN A 38 6.70 -4.30 13.13
CA GLN A 38 7.00 -3.91 14.50
C GLN A 38 8.45 -3.44 14.68
N TYR A 39 8.63 -2.32 15.39
CA TYR A 39 9.91 -1.91 15.94
C TYR A 39 10.13 -2.52 17.33
N LYS A 40 11.11 -3.41 17.45
CA LYS A 40 11.24 -4.33 18.60
C LYS A 40 11.55 -3.63 19.91
N LYS A 41 12.38 -2.58 19.88
CA LYS A 41 12.83 -1.89 21.11
C LYS A 41 11.66 -1.27 21.88
N THR A 42 10.72 -0.64 21.18
CA THR A 42 9.53 -0.02 21.78
C THR A 42 8.28 -0.89 21.68
N LYS A 43 8.36 -2.01 20.93
CA LYS A 43 7.24 -2.89 20.55
C LYS A 43 6.14 -2.13 19.80
N PHE A 44 6.48 -1.02 19.16
CA PHE A 44 5.51 -0.22 18.42
C PHE A 44 5.16 -0.94 17.11
N GLU A 45 3.88 -1.23 16.94
CA GLU A 45 3.30 -1.82 15.74
C GLU A 45 2.85 -0.71 14.79
N PHE A 46 3.42 -0.70 13.59
CA PHE A 46 3.13 0.29 12.56
C PHE A 46 2.00 -0.14 11.62
N ALA A 47 1.80 -1.44 11.39
CA ALA A 47 0.72 -1.91 10.53
C ALA A 47 -0.63 -1.79 11.25
N ALA A 48 -1.66 -1.31 10.56
CA ALA A 48 -3.02 -1.37 11.10
C ALA A 48 -3.38 -2.82 11.39
N GLN A 49 -3.81 -3.12 12.62
CA GLN A 49 -4.06 -4.49 13.06
C GLN A 49 -5.50 -4.91 12.79
N MET A 50 -5.66 -6.16 12.37
CA MET A 50 -6.99 -6.76 12.21
C MET A 50 -7.72 -6.81 13.55
N LYS A 51 -8.91 -6.20 13.60
CA LYS A 51 -9.79 -6.17 14.78
C LYS A 51 -10.30 -7.55 15.16
N GLU A 52 -10.68 -8.34 14.16
CA GLU A 52 -11.23 -9.68 14.35
C GLU A 52 -10.15 -10.71 14.68
N GLN A 53 -10.56 -11.84 15.24
CA GLN A 53 -9.65 -12.93 15.62
C GLN A 53 -9.30 -13.86 14.45
N GLN A 54 -10.02 -13.78 13.32
CA GLN A 54 -9.85 -14.71 12.21
C GLN A 54 -9.97 -14.00 10.87
N TYR A 55 -8.92 -14.10 10.05
CA TYR A 55 -8.94 -13.70 8.65
C TYR A 55 -9.93 -14.55 7.87
N GLN A 56 -10.80 -13.88 7.10
CA GLN A 56 -11.58 -14.52 6.06
C GLN A 56 -10.78 -14.49 4.77
N ILE A 57 -10.64 -15.63 4.08
CA ILE A 57 -9.93 -15.68 2.80
C ILE A 57 -10.88 -15.19 1.70
N PRO A 58 -10.54 -14.10 0.99
CA PRO A 58 -11.39 -13.58 -0.07
C PRO A 58 -11.46 -14.53 -1.26
N GLY A 59 -12.60 -14.51 -1.95
CA GLY A 59 -12.72 -15.08 -3.29
C GLY A 59 -12.04 -14.18 -4.33
N ARG A 60 -11.83 -14.72 -5.53
CA ARG A 60 -11.12 -14.04 -6.63
C ARG A 60 -11.72 -12.69 -7.07
N ASP A 61 -13.03 -12.54 -6.96
CA ASP A 61 -13.77 -11.33 -7.33
C ASP A 61 -14.44 -10.69 -6.10
N ALA A 62 -13.85 -10.91 -4.92
CA ALA A 62 -14.33 -10.32 -3.68
C ALA A 62 -14.22 -8.79 -3.72
N GLU A 63 -15.22 -8.14 -3.14
CA GLU A 63 -15.17 -6.71 -2.85
C GLU A 63 -14.33 -6.50 -1.58
N PHE A 64 -13.31 -5.64 -1.65
CA PHE A 64 -12.39 -5.37 -0.55
C PHE A 64 -13.15 -4.90 0.70
N GLU A 65 -14.23 -4.14 0.51
CA GLU A 65 -15.12 -3.68 1.58
C GLU A 65 -15.81 -4.78 2.39
N LYS A 66 -15.77 -6.04 1.95
CA LYS A 66 -16.34 -7.17 2.70
C LYS A 66 -15.31 -7.91 3.56
N PHE A 67 -14.02 -7.57 3.45
CA PHE A 67 -12.92 -8.27 4.11
C PHE A 67 -12.10 -7.33 5.01
N ASP A 68 -11.05 -7.82 5.67
CA ASP A 68 -10.29 -6.99 6.61
C ASP A 68 -9.56 -5.84 5.89
N ALA A 69 -9.56 -4.64 6.49
CA ALA A 69 -8.70 -3.53 6.10
C ALA A 69 -7.57 -3.39 7.13
N SER A 70 -6.62 -4.31 7.08
CA SER A 70 -5.47 -4.36 7.98
C SER A 70 -4.19 -4.76 7.24
N GLY A 71 -3.03 -4.46 7.81
CA GLY A 71 -1.75 -4.81 7.22
C GLY A 71 -1.44 -4.00 5.96
N LEU A 72 -0.36 -4.39 5.29
CA LEU A 72 0.08 -3.74 4.06
C LEU A 72 -0.11 -4.72 2.89
N ASP A 73 -0.97 -4.34 1.95
CA ASP A 73 -1.31 -5.09 0.74
C ASP A 73 -0.72 -4.41 -0.50
N ASP A 74 -0.58 -5.20 -1.57
CA ASP A 74 -0.33 -4.68 -2.91
C ASP A 74 -1.65 -4.73 -3.71
N ALA A 75 -2.06 -3.61 -4.28
CA ALA A 75 -3.20 -3.55 -5.21
C ALA A 75 -2.67 -3.68 -6.64
N PHE A 76 -3.01 -4.80 -7.32
CA PHE A 76 -2.59 -5.07 -8.71
C PHE A 76 -3.45 -6.17 -9.33
N PRO A 77 -3.91 -6.07 -10.59
CA PRO A 77 -3.57 -5.05 -11.61
C PRO A 77 -4.52 -3.84 -11.65
N SER A 78 -5.30 -3.61 -10.61
CA SER A 78 -6.26 -2.52 -10.48
C SER A 78 -6.38 -2.12 -9.01
N ILE A 79 -6.85 -0.91 -8.75
CA ILE A 79 -7.16 -0.43 -7.39
C ILE A 79 -8.69 -0.43 -7.22
N ALA A 80 -9.42 0.20 -8.16
CA ALA A 80 -10.86 0.05 -8.29
C ALA A 80 -11.24 -1.06 -9.28
N GLY A 81 -12.34 -1.77 -9.00
CA GLY A 81 -12.90 -2.75 -9.93
C GLY A 81 -13.33 -2.07 -11.24
N SER A 82 -13.00 -2.68 -12.38
CA SER A 82 -13.22 -2.06 -13.69
C SER A 82 -13.46 -3.08 -14.80
N ARG A 83 -13.89 -2.59 -15.97
CA ARG A 83 -14.11 -3.38 -17.19
C ARG A 83 -13.36 -2.73 -18.34
N VAL A 84 -12.42 -3.46 -18.93
CA VAL A 84 -11.57 -2.95 -20.02
C VAL A 84 -11.85 -3.75 -21.28
N MET A 85 -12.23 -3.06 -22.34
CA MET A 85 -12.40 -3.67 -23.66
C MET A 85 -11.03 -3.86 -24.32
N SER A 86 -10.71 -5.10 -24.69
CA SER A 86 -9.51 -5.45 -25.44
C SER A 86 -9.86 -6.11 -26.78
N ARG A 87 -8.86 -6.30 -27.64
CA ARG A 87 -9.02 -7.08 -28.89
C ARG A 87 -9.53 -8.51 -28.66
N ASN A 88 -9.27 -9.06 -27.47
CA ASN A 88 -9.68 -10.41 -27.08
C ASN A 88 -11.00 -10.45 -26.28
N GLY A 89 -11.76 -9.35 -26.30
CA GLY A 89 -13.01 -9.19 -25.55
C GLY A 89 -12.86 -8.35 -24.28
N GLU A 90 -13.95 -8.25 -23.53
CA GLU A 90 -14.00 -7.56 -22.23
C GLU A 90 -13.16 -8.33 -21.20
N LYS A 91 -12.26 -7.62 -20.51
CA LYS A 91 -11.56 -8.11 -19.33
C LYS A 91 -12.11 -7.43 -18.08
N VAL A 92 -12.49 -8.24 -17.09
CA VAL A 92 -12.96 -7.76 -15.78
C VAL A 92 -11.77 -7.67 -14.82
N TYR A 93 -11.51 -6.47 -14.33
CA TYR A 93 -10.51 -6.17 -13.32
C TYR A 93 -11.19 -6.19 -11.94
N PRO A 94 -10.76 -7.07 -11.02
CA PRO A 94 -11.36 -7.16 -9.70
C PRO A 94 -11.03 -5.94 -8.86
N ASP A 95 -11.87 -5.69 -7.85
CA ASP A 95 -11.63 -4.67 -6.84
C ASP A 95 -10.31 -4.94 -6.10
N HIS A 96 -9.43 -3.93 -6.03
CA HIS A 96 -8.06 -4.01 -5.53
C HIS A 96 -7.15 -5.03 -6.26
N GLY A 97 -7.59 -5.58 -7.39
CA GLY A 97 -6.82 -6.49 -8.22
C GLY A 97 -6.78 -7.93 -7.69
N GLU A 98 -5.94 -8.77 -8.30
CA GLU A 98 -5.82 -10.19 -7.92
C GLU A 98 -4.89 -10.39 -6.72
N ILE A 99 -3.92 -9.48 -6.49
CA ILE A 99 -2.81 -9.76 -5.57
C ILE A 99 -3.26 -9.83 -4.11
N TRP A 100 -4.00 -8.85 -3.60
CA TRP A 100 -4.40 -8.79 -2.18
C TRP A 100 -5.14 -10.04 -1.67
N SER A 101 -5.87 -10.73 -2.55
CA SER A 101 -6.71 -11.88 -2.22
C SER A 101 -6.10 -13.23 -2.61
N SER A 102 -5.03 -13.24 -3.42
CA SER A 102 -4.49 -14.47 -3.98
C SER A 102 -3.54 -15.21 -3.02
N PRO A 103 -3.54 -16.55 -3.02
CA PRO A 103 -2.49 -17.32 -2.35
C PRO A 103 -1.20 -17.29 -3.19
N PHE A 104 -0.09 -17.03 -2.52
CA PHE A 104 1.25 -17.06 -3.11
C PHE A 104 1.95 -18.38 -2.78
N GLU A 105 2.73 -18.87 -3.74
CA GLU A 105 3.81 -19.80 -3.46
C GLU A 105 4.95 -19.03 -2.77
N TYR A 106 5.73 -19.70 -1.92
CA TYR A 106 6.82 -19.05 -1.22
C TYR A 106 8.01 -19.96 -0.95
N GLU A 107 9.18 -19.35 -0.87
CA GLU A 107 10.44 -19.98 -0.48
C GLU A 107 11.12 -19.16 0.62
N ILE A 108 11.57 -19.83 1.69
CA ILE A 108 12.33 -19.21 2.76
C ILE A 108 13.83 -19.41 2.47
N GLY A 109 14.49 -18.31 2.11
CA GLY A 109 15.94 -18.26 1.95
C GLY A 109 16.66 -18.07 3.28
N ARG A 110 17.97 -17.84 3.20
CA ARG A 110 18.81 -17.62 4.40
C ARG A 110 18.50 -16.29 5.09
N GLU A 111 18.29 -15.22 4.32
CA GLU A 111 18.06 -13.86 4.84
C GLU A 111 16.88 -13.16 4.17
N CYS A 112 16.13 -13.88 3.32
CA CYS A 112 15.02 -13.36 2.55
C CYS A 112 13.85 -14.34 2.49
N VAL A 113 12.66 -13.82 2.18
CA VAL A 113 11.47 -14.61 1.82
C VAL A 113 11.07 -14.22 0.42
N HIS A 114 11.00 -15.19 -0.48
CA HIS A 114 10.51 -15.00 -1.84
C HIS A 114 9.06 -15.48 -1.93
N LEU A 115 8.19 -14.70 -2.55
CA LEU A 115 6.82 -15.09 -2.86
C LEU A 115 6.56 -14.90 -4.35
N SER A 116 5.84 -15.84 -4.95
CA SER A 116 5.46 -15.80 -6.36
C SER A 116 3.98 -16.10 -6.57
N PHE A 117 3.41 -15.44 -7.58
CA PHE A 117 2.05 -15.63 -8.06
C PHE A 117 2.04 -15.58 -9.59
N ARG A 118 1.23 -16.43 -10.22
CA ARG A 118 1.01 -16.42 -11.67
C ARG A 118 -0.46 -16.26 -11.98
N SER A 119 -0.81 -15.15 -12.64
CA SER A 119 -2.18 -14.88 -13.03
C SER A 119 -2.60 -15.79 -14.18
N THR A 120 -3.67 -16.55 -13.96
CA THR A 120 -4.36 -17.29 -15.03
C THR A 120 -5.36 -16.41 -15.79
N ARG A 121 -5.76 -15.25 -15.24
CA ARG A 121 -6.69 -14.30 -15.89
C ARG A 121 -6.01 -13.44 -16.94
N PHE A 122 -4.87 -12.88 -16.56
CA PHE A 122 -4.20 -11.82 -17.28
C PHE A 122 -2.87 -12.27 -17.88
N SER A 123 -2.39 -13.48 -17.52
CA SER A 123 -1.11 -14.04 -17.99
C SER A 123 0.08 -13.14 -17.65
N TYR A 124 0.23 -12.82 -16.37
CA TYR A 124 1.42 -12.18 -15.81
C TYR A 124 1.99 -13.02 -14.67
N THR A 125 3.27 -12.84 -14.37
CA THR A 125 3.88 -13.30 -13.11
C THR A 125 4.12 -12.11 -12.19
N TYR A 126 4.00 -12.34 -10.90
CA TYR A 126 4.21 -11.36 -9.85
C TYR A 126 5.08 -12.00 -8.78
N GLU A 127 6.26 -11.44 -8.59
CA GLU A 127 7.22 -11.89 -7.59
C GLU A 127 7.49 -10.76 -6.61
N LYS A 128 7.58 -11.12 -5.32
CA LYS A 128 8.07 -10.22 -4.29
C LYS A 128 9.07 -10.91 -3.38
N THR A 129 10.17 -10.22 -3.09
CA THR A 129 11.21 -10.70 -2.19
C THR A 129 11.36 -9.73 -1.04
N LEU A 130 11.29 -10.22 0.20
CA LEU A 130 11.44 -9.42 1.41
C LEU A 130 12.79 -9.68 2.06
N GLU A 131 13.43 -8.61 2.51
CA GLU A 131 14.69 -8.62 3.24
C GLU A 131 14.63 -7.66 4.44
N LEU A 132 15.34 -8.01 5.52
CA LEU A 132 15.51 -7.13 6.68
C LEU A 132 16.94 -6.61 6.74
N LYS A 133 17.10 -5.27 6.77
CA LYS A 133 18.39 -4.61 6.90
C LYS A 133 18.33 -3.56 8.00
N GLU A 134 19.04 -3.79 9.10
CA GLU A 134 19.01 -2.90 10.27
C GLU A 134 17.56 -2.61 10.72
N ASN A 135 17.08 -1.38 10.55
CA ASN A 135 15.75 -0.93 10.90
C ASN A 135 14.81 -0.83 9.68
N GLN A 136 15.17 -1.48 8.57
CA GLN A 136 14.47 -1.42 7.30
C GLN A 136 13.88 -2.77 6.91
N VAL A 137 12.70 -2.72 6.32
CA VAL A 137 12.13 -3.79 5.51
C VAL A 137 12.28 -3.37 4.05
N ILE A 138 12.92 -4.20 3.24
CA ILE A 138 13.07 -3.94 1.80
C ILE A 138 12.25 -4.98 1.06
N ILE A 139 11.36 -4.52 0.19
CA ILE A 139 10.50 -5.35 -0.65
C ILE A 139 10.87 -5.09 -2.09
N TYR A 140 11.41 -6.10 -2.76
CA TYR A 140 11.72 -6.07 -4.19
C TYR A 140 10.57 -6.69 -4.96
N TYR A 141 10.18 -6.05 -6.06
CA TYR A 141 9.09 -6.48 -6.92
C TYR A 141 9.61 -6.74 -8.33
N HIS A 142 9.16 -7.85 -8.92
CA HIS A 142 9.39 -8.19 -10.31
C HIS A 142 8.07 -8.67 -10.91
N ILE A 143 7.53 -7.90 -11.86
CA ILE A 143 6.22 -8.18 -12.47
C ILE A 143 6.39 -8.27 -13.99
N CYS A 144 6.10 -9.44 -14.55
CA CYS A 144 6.25 -9.70 -15.98
C CYS A 144 4.90 -9.95 -16.65
N ASN A 145 4.62 -9.26 -17.75
CA ASN A 145 3.57 -9.66 -18.68
C ASN A 145 4.09 -10.85 -19.51
N GLU A 146 3.31 -11.93 -19.64
CA GLU A 146 3.70 -13.09 -20.45
C GLU A 146 3.13 -13.04 -21.88
N GLN A 147 2.21 -12.11 -22.14
CA GLN A 147 1.57 -11.89 -23.43
C GLN A 147 2.38 -10.91 -24.29
N LYS A 148 2.27 -11.02 -25.62
CA LYS A 148 2.90 -10.05 -26.54
C LYS A 148 2.25 -8.67 -26.47
N GLU A 149 0.95 -8.63 -26.20
CA GLU A 149 0.21 -7.37 -26.15
C GLU A 149 0.46 -6.65 -24.83
N PRO A 150 0.66 -5.31 -24.83
CA PRO A 150 0.82 -4.55 -23.61
C PRO A 150 -0.37 -4.72 -22.67
N PHE A 151 -0.07 -4.93 -21.39
CA PHE A 151 -1.08 -5.20 -20.36
C PHE A 151 -1.40 -3.92 -19.59
N PRO A 152 -2.61 -3.33 -19.73
CA PRO A 152 -3.00 -2.17 -18.96
C PRO A 152 -3.17 -2.54 -17.49
N CYS A 153 -2.45 -1.87 -16.60
CA CYS A 153 -2.50 -2.19 -15.19
C CYS A 153 -2.21 -0.95 -14.32
N LEU A 154 -2.76 -1.00 -13.11
CA LEU A 154 -2.40 -0.13 -12.01
C LEU A 154 -1.77 -0.98 -10.91
N TRP A 155 -0.75 -0.41 -10.26
CA TRP A 155 -0.11 -0.93 -9.09
C TRP A 155 -0.11 0.16 -8.03
N ALA A 156 -0.54 -0.15 -6.81
CA ALA A 156 -0.41 0.74 -5.67
C ALA A 156 0.02 -0.04 -4.41
N PHE A 157 0.85 0.62 -3.61
CA PHE A 157 1.18 0.14 -2.28
C PHE A 157 0.04 0.50 -1.31
N HIS A 158 -0.92 -0.40 -1.14
CA HIS A 158 -2.08 -0.23 -0.27
C HIS A 158 -1.70 -0.59 1.19
N GLY A 159 -0.71 0.13 1.70
CA GLY A 159 -0.10 -0.09 3.00
C GLY A 159 -0.88 0.55 4.14
N LEU A 160 -1.84 -0.17 4.73
CA LEU A 160 -2.66 0.37 5.83
C LEU A 160 -1.86 0.42 7.13
N MET A 161 -1.46 1.64 7.49
CA MET A 161 -0.71 1.95 8.68
C MET A 161 -1.65 2.27 9.85
N ARG A 162 -1.14 2.04 11.05
CA ARG A 162 -1.79 2.36 12.31
C ARG A 162 -2.19 3.84 12.33
N TYR A 163 -3.44 4.09 12.66
CA TYR A 163 -3.96 5.41 12.94
C TYR A 163 -3.64 5.80 14.39
N GLU A 164 -3.14 7.02 14.59
CA GLU A 164 -3.11 7.70 15.88
C GLU A 164 -3.60 9.13 15.68
N GLU A 165 -4.34 9.66 16.64
CA GLU A 165 -5.00 10.97 16.50
C GLU A 165 -4.00 12.13 16.34
N ASP A 166 -2.80 11.99 16.92
CA ASP A 166 -1.72 12.96 16.82
C ASP A 166 -0.71 12.65 15.70
N MET A 167 -0.95 11.62 14.88
CA MET A 167 0.00 11.23 13.83
C MET A 167 0.14 12.33 12.78
N GLU A 168 1.32 12.35 12.15
CA GLU A 168 1.65 13.32 11.11
C GLU A 168 1.99 12.63 9.80
N LEU A 169 1.43 13.12 8.71
CA LEU A 169 1.72 12.67 7.35
C LEU A 169 2.91 13.47 6.80
N TRP A 170 3.91 12.75 6.30
CA TRP A 170 5.14 13.33 5.80
C TRP A 170 5.23 13.17 4.28
N TYR A 171 4.84 14.23 3.58
CA TYR A 171 4.94 14.34 2.13
C TYR A 171 6.32 14.81 1.66
N PRO A 172 6.71 14.49 0.41
CA PRO A 172 7.79 15.19 -0.29
C PRO A 172 7.60 16.70 -0.30
N LYS A 173 8.71 17.44 -0.29
CA LYS A 173 8.67 18.91 -0.32
C LYS A 173 8.13 19.46 -1.64
N GLU A 174 8.19 18.69 -2.72
CA GLU A 174 7.66 19.10 -4.03
C GLU A 174 6.14 19.04 -4.14
N VAL A 175 5.43 18.45 -3.18
CA VAL A 175 3.96 18.42 -3.19
C VAL A 175 3.43 19.80 -2.85
N ASP A 176 2.62 20.37 -3.74
CA ASP A 176 2.04 21.71 -3.61
C ASP A 176 0.52 21.73 -3.50
N SER A 177 -0.16 20.71 -4.05
CA SER A 177 -1.61 20.55 -3.98
C SER A 177 -2.04 19.10 -4.17
N PHE A 178 -3.29 18.83 -3.78
CA PHE A 178 -3.92 17.53 -3.90
C PHE A 178 -5.26 17.62 -4.62
N GLU A 179 -5.56 16.64 -5.46
CA GLU A 179 -6.89 16.37 -5.98
C GLU A 179 -7.65 15.48 -4.98
N ASN A 180 -8.79 15.96 -4.50
CA ASN A 180 -9.71 15.16 -3.72
C ASN A 180 -10.45 14.19 -4.66
N VAL A 181 -10.43 12.89 -4.35
CA VAL A 181 -11.00 11.85 -5.23
C VAL A 181 -12.23 11.16 -4.62
N LEU A 182 -12.66 11.63 -3.45
CA LEU A 182 -13.78 11.10 -2.70
C LEU A 182 -14.57 12.22 -2.03
N PHE A 183 -15.90 12.13 -2.05
CA PHE A 183 -16.69 13.09 -1.26
C PHE A 183 -16.46 12.89 0.24
N SER A 184 -16.17 13.98 0.96
CA SER A 184 -16.09 14.01 2.42
C SER A 184 -16.59 15.34 2.97
N GLN A 185 -16.88 15.41 4.28
CA GLN A 185 -17.27 16.68 4.90
C GLN A 185 -16.09 17.67 4.93
N GLU A 186 -14.88 17.13 5.03
CA GLU A 186 -13.62 17.87 5.16
C GLU A 186 -13.16 18.47 3.83
N LEU A 187 -13.25 17.70 2.73
CA LEU A 187 -12.73 18.09 1.42
C LEU A 187 -13.82 18.34 0.39
N GLY A 188 -15.11 18.17 0.73
CA GLY A 188 -16.23 18.43 -0.16
C GLY A 188 -16.28 17.47 -1.35
N ALA A 189 -16.67 17.96 -2.52
CA ALA A 189 -16.81 17.14 -3.73
C ALA A 189 -15.46 16.60 -4.24
N ALA A 190 -15.51 15.44 -4.92
CA ALA A 190 -14.37 14.95 -5.70
C ALA A 190 -14.00 15.92 -6.83
N GLU A 191 -12.81 15.75 -7.41
CA GLU A 191 -12.19 16.60 -8.44
C GLU A 191 -11.79 18.01 -7.94
N ARG A 192 -11.94 18.29 -6.64
CA ARG A 192 -11.44 19.54 -6.04
C ARG A 192 -9.93 19.48 -5.87
N HIS A 193 -9.23 20.46 -6.42
CA HIS A 193 -7.80 20.67 -6.16
C HIS A 193 -7.62 21.63 -4.98
N VAL A 194 -6.88 21.20 -3.95
CA VAL A 194 -6.64 21.97 -2.73
C VAL A 194 -5.14 22.11 -2.50
N PRO A 195 -4.59 23.33 -2.39
CA PRO A 195 -3.19 23.53 -2.04
C PRO A 195 -2.82 22.89 -0.70
N ILE A 196 -1.63 22.30 -0.56
CA ILE A 196 -1.17 21.72 0.71
C ILE A 196 -1.18 22.76 1.84
N TRP A 197 -0.85 24.01 1.50
CA TRP A 197 -0.94 25.17 2.40
C TRP A 197 -2.26 25.90 2.15
N ASN A 198 -3.27 25.57 2.94
CA ASN A 198 -4.61 26.16 2.85
C ASN A 198 -5.20 26.40 4.26
N LYS A 199 -6.42 26.92 4.34
CA LYS A 199 -7.14 27.19 5.61
C LYS A 199 -8.28 26.19 5.91
N GLU A 200 -8.58 25.32 4.96
CA GLU A 200 -9.73 24.41 4.97
C GLU A 200 -9.37 23.06 5.60
N TYR A 201 -8.20 22.51 5.28
CA TYR A 201 -7.77 21.18 5.66
C TYR A 201 -6.24 21.10 5.84
N ASP A 202 -5.79 20.59 6.98
CA ASP A 202 -4.37 20.34 7.25
C ASP A 202 -3.98 18.95 6.77
N PHE A 203 -3.39 18.87 5.57
CA PHE A 203 -2.94 17.61 4.97
C PHE A 203 -1.83 16.91 5.78
N SER A 204 -1.15 17.60 6.70
CA SER A 204 -0.16 16.96 7.57
C SER A 204 -0.78 16.14 8.70
N LYS A 205 -2.10 16.20 8.87
CA LYS A 205 -2.85 15.53 9.95
C LYS A 205 -3.89 14.57 9.38
N VAL A 206 -4.36 13.68 10.23
CA VAL A 206 -5.50 12.81 9.96
C VAL A 206 -6.79 13.45 10.48
N PRO A 207 -7.99 13.14 9.91
CA PRO A 207 -9.24 13.58 10.49
C PRO A 207 -9.40 13.09 11.93
N ALA A 208 -10.08 13.89 12.77
CA ALA A 208 -10.30 13.57 14.18
C ALA A 208 -11.07 12.24 14.35
N ARG A 209 -10.82 11.54 15.46
CA ARG A 209 -11.34 10.19 15.66
C ARG A 209 -12.88 10.15 15.67
N GLU A 210 -13.50 11.17 16.23
CA GLU A 210 -14.95 11.33 16.34
C GLU A 210 -15.64 11.81 15.06
N SER A 211 -14.86 12.16 14.01
CA SER A 211 -15.43 12.65 12.73
C SER A 211 -16.31 11.62 12.04
N GLY A 212 -16.00 10.32 12.20
CA GLY A 212 -16.69 9.26 11.45
C GLY A 212 -16.51 9.42 9.94
N THR A 213 -15.39 10.01 9.50
CA THR A 213 -15.13 10.33 8.09
C THR A 213 -14.11 9.40 7.45
N MET A 214 -14.00 9.53 6.13
CA MET A 214 -12.89 9.01 5.34
C MET A 214 -12.54 10.04 4.26
N VAL A 215 -11.26 10.15 3.94
CA VAL A 215 -10.77 11.03 2.90
C VAL A 215 -9.85 10.24 1.97
N LYS A 216 -9.93 10.56 0.67
CA LYS A 216 -9.02 10.04 -0.32
C LYS A 216 -8.61 11.16 -1.27
N TYR A 217 -7.31 11.31 -1.49
CA TYR A 217 -6.78 12.35 -2.36
C TYR A 217 -5.44 11.93 -2.98
N TYR A 218 -5.08 12.55 -4.10
CA TYR A 218 -3.83 12.31 -4.83
C TYR A 218 -3.01 13.59 -4.93
N ALA A 219 -1.69 13.50 -4.82
CA ALA A 219 -0.83 14.64 -5.15
C ALA A 219 -0.98 15.00 -6.63
N ASP A 220 -1.25 16.27 -6.95
CA ASP A 220 -1.57 16.71 -8.32
C ASP A 220 -0.46 16.44 -9.35
N LYS A 221 0.77 16.38 -8.85
CA LYS A 221 1.97 16.24 -9.68
C LYS A 221 2.70 14.94 -9.36
N LYS A 222 3.36 14.42 -10.38
CA LYS A 222 4.29 13.30 -10.24
C LYS A 222 5.37 13.64 -9.22
N ILE A 223 5.55 12.75 -8.25
CA ILE A 223 6.61 12.80 -7.26
C ILE A 223 7.94 12.47 -7.94
N LYS A 224 9.01 13.17 -7.55
CA LYS A 224 10.36 12.93 -8.10
C LYS A 224 11.32 12.37 -7.06
N SER A 225 11.09 12.68 -5.79
CA SER A 225 11.96 12.25 -4.68
C SER A 225 11.81 10.77 -4.33
N GLY A 226 10.63 10.17 -4.55
CA GLY A 226 10.36 8.77 -4.22
C GLY A 226 10.30 8.52 -2.71
N PHE A 227 9.51 9.32 -2.00
CA PHE A 227 9.49 9.32 -0.54
C PHE A 227 8.09 9.65 0.01
N CYS A 228 7.69 9.03 1.10
CA CYS A 228 6.58 9.47 1.96
C CYS A 228 6.77 8.90 3.37
N GLY A 229 5.94 9.26 4.36
CA GLY A 229 6.09 8.68 5.69
C GLY A 229 5.10 9.19 6.73
N TYR A 230 5.30 8.70 7.95
CA TYR A 230 4.43 8.93 9.10
C TYR A 230 5.26 9.24 10.33
N ARG A 231 4.78 10.15 11.17
CA ARG A 231 5.30 10.36 12.53
C ARG A 231 4.21 10.08 13.54
N TYR A 232 4.61 9.52 14.67
CA TYR A 232 3.76 9.17 15.81
C TYR A 232 4.33 9.87 17.04
N PRO A 233 4.03 11.18 17.24
CA PRO A 233 4.67 11.99 18.28
C PRO A 233 4.51 11.42 19.68
N SER A 234 3.31 10.97 20.06
CA SER A 234 3.03 10.34 21.36
C SER A 234 3.85 9.07 21.62
N TYR A 235 4.30 8.39 20.56
CA TYR A 235 5.11 7.18 20.65
C TYR A 235 6.59 7.44 20.41
N GLY A 236 6.97 8.65 19.98
CA GLY A 236 8.33 8.99 19.60
C GLY A 236 8.84 8.11 18.45
N MET A 237 7.96 7.71 17.53
CA MET A 237 8.28 6.80 16.41
C MET A 237 8.01 7.48 15.07
N GLU A 238 8.78 7.13 14.05
CA GLU A 238 8.47 7.48 12.67
C GLU A 238 8.76 6.32 11.72
N CYS A 239 8.02 6.31 10.61
CA CYS A 239 8.14 5.35 9.53
C CYS A 239 8.30 6.11 8.21
N VAL A 240 9.33 5.76 7.44
CA VAL A 240 9.62 6.36 6.14
C VAL A 240 9.52 5.28 5.07
N ILE A 241 8.82 5.59 3.98
CA ILE A 241 8.70 4.76 2.79
C ILE A 241 9.50 5.45 1.68
N GLU A 242 10.55 4.77 1.19
CA GLU A 242 11.33 5.18 0.02
C GLU A 242 11.02 4.23 -1.14
N TYR A 243 10.84 4.78 -2.34
CA TYR A 243 10.41 4.02 -3.52
C TYR A 243 10.99 4.60 -4.81
N ASN A 244 10.95 3.82 -5.90
CA ASN A 244 11.38 4.29 -7.21
C ASN A 244 10.32 5.19 -7.85
N ALA A 245 10.47 6.51 -7.74
CA ALA A 245 9.55 7.49 -8.33
C ALA A 245 9.45 7.45 -9.86
N GLN A 246 10.41 6.86 -10.58
CA GLN A 246 10.27 6.69 -12.04
C GLN A 246 9.28 5.57 -12.39
N LYS A 247 9.17 4.56 -11.51
CA LYS A 247 8.24 3.42 -11.67
C LYS A 247 6.90 3.69 -10.99
N LEU A 248 6.92 4.39 -9.85
CA LEU A 248 5.77 4.76 -9.04
C LEU A 248 5.66 6.29 -8.89
N PRO A 249 5.37 7.04 -9.96
CA PRO A 249 5.43 8.50 -9.92
C PRO A 249 4.25 9.15 -9.18
N TYR A 250 3.19 8.42 -8.85
CA TYR A 250 1.99 8.99 -8.23
C TYR A 250 1.91 8.63 -6.75
N LEU A 251 1.26 9.48 -5.97
CA LEU A 251 1.09 9.29 -4.53
C LEU A 251 -0.36 9.59 -4.15
N GLY A 252 -1.11 8.51 -3.90
CA GLY A 252 -2.42 8.58 -3.26
C GLY A 252 -2.28 8.68 -1.74
N THR A 253 -3.32 9.16 -1.06
CA THR A 253 -3.48 9.02 0.38
C THR A 253 -4.92 8.63 0.68
N TRP A 254 -5.06 7.55 1.44
CA TRP A 254 -6.31 7.08 2.02
C TRP A 254 -6.27 7.23 3.54
N ILE A 255 -7.32 7.77 4.13
CA ILE A 255 -7.46 7.85 5.59
C ILE A 255 -8.91 7.52 5.94
N THR A 256 -9.11 6.60 6.89
CA THR A 256 -10.42 6.41 7.53
C THR A 256 -10.29 6.68 9.03
N ALA A 257 -11.15 7.57 9.53
CA ALA A 257 -11.35 7.85 10.95
C ALA A 257 -12.79 7.46 11.33
N GLY A 258 -13.09 6.17 11.16
CA GLY A 258 -14.41 5.59 11.42
C GLY A 258 -15.39 5.62 10.24
N GLY A 259 -15.14 6.40 9.18
CA GLY A 259 -16.08 6.54 8.06
C GLY A 259 -16.17 5.32 7.13
N TYR A 260 -15.15 4.46 7.14
CA TYR A 260 -15.16 3.20 6.40
C TYR A 260 -15.34 2.02 7.35
N ARG A 261 -16.57 1.52 7.51
CA ARG A 261 -16.91 0.36 8.37
C ARG A 261 -16.48 0.51 9.85
N GLY A 262 -16.27 1.74 10.32
CA GLY A 262 -15.70 2.01 11.64
C GLY A 262 -14.19 1.76 11.75
N ASP A 263 -13.47 1.58 10.64
CA ASP A 263 -12.02 1.35 10.59
C ASP A 263 -11.22 2.63 10.83
N TYR A 264 -10.03 2.44 11.41
CA TYR A 264 -9.06 3.49 11.73
C TYR A 264 -7.70 3.07 11.18
N ASN A 265 -7.35 3.61 10.03
CA ASN A 265 -6.06 3.38 9.37
C ASN A 265 -5.77 4.52 8.37
N CYS A 266 -4.53 4.58 7.94
CA CYS A 266 -4.05 5.53 6.95
C CYS A 266 -3.08 4.84 6.00
N ALA A 267 -3.15 5.14 4.71
CA ALA A 267 -2.18 4.68 3.71
C ALA A 267 -1.74 5.84 2.82
N MET A 268 -0.44 5.99 2.65
CA MET A 268 0.20 6.76 1.60
C MET A 268 0.63 5.77 0.54
N GLU A 269 0.10 5.94 -0.66
CA GLU A 269 0.02 4.90 -1.69
C GLU A 269 0.86 5.30 -2.91
N PRO A 270 2.18 5.05 -2.90
CA PRO A 270 2.99 5.08 -4.12
C PRO A 270 2.36 4.20 -5.21
N ALA A 271 2.16 4.77 -6.40
CA ALA A 271 1.43 4.12 -7.48
C ALA A 271 2.05 4.39 -8.86
N ASN A 272 1.87 3.45 -9.80
CA ASN A 272 2.36 3.57 -11.17
C ASN A 272 1.42 4.36 -12.10
N GLY A 273 0.16 4.59 -11.69
CA GLY A 273 -0.84 5.38 -12.39
C GLY A 273 -1.53 6.39 -11.48
N TYR A 274 -2.09 7.43 -12.09
CA TYR A 274 -2.88 8.45 -11.40
C TYR A 274 -4.32 7.95 -11.26
N TYR A 275 -4.88 8.07 -10.06
CA TYR A 275 -6.22 7.58 -9.71
C TYR A 275 -6.31 6.05 -9.60
N ASP A 276 -7.44 5.58 -9.03
CA ASP A 276 -7.66 4.17 -8.71
C ASP A 276 -8.23 3.34 -9.87
N ASP A 277 -8.93 3.99 -10.80
CA ASP A 277 -9.65 3.34 -11.89
C ASP A 277 -8.85 3.41 -13.20
N ILE A 278 -8.82 2.29 -13.91
CA ILE A 278 -8.06 2.13 -15.15
C ILE A 278 -8.54 3.10 -16.25
N TYR A 279 -9.85 3.34 -16.37
CA TYR A 279 -10.40 4.22 -17.38
C TYR A 279 -10.09 5.69 -17.07
N ILE A 280 -10.18 6.09 -15.79
CA ILE A 280 -9.75 7.42 -15.36
C ILE A 280 -8.25 7.61 -15.62
N ALA A 281 -7.43 6.63 -15.28
CA ALA A 281 -6.00 6.68 -15.57
C ALA A 281 -5.70 6.77 -17.08
N GLU A 282 -6.47 6.07 -17.93
CA GLU A 282 -6.35 6.16 -19.39
C GLU A 282 -6.69 7.58 -19.86
N LYS A 283 -7.84 8.12 -19.43
CA LYS A 283 -8.29 9.48 -19.76
C LYS A 283 -7.28 10.55 -19.35
N ASN A 284 -6.58 10.33 -18.25
CA ASN A 284 -5.54 11.21 -17.72
C ASN A 284 -4.15 10.98 -18.33
N ASN A 285 -4.01 10.08 -19.31
CA ASN A 285 -2.72 9.67 -19.91
C ASN A 285 -1.70 9.18 -18.86
N SER A 286 -2.21 8.53 -17.81
CA SER A 286 -1.44 8.01 -16.68
C SER A 286 -1.53 6.49 -16.53
N LEU A 287 -2.32 5.81 -17.36
CA LEU A 287 -2.40 4.35 -17.36
C LEU A 287 -1.05 3.73 -17.74
N TYR A 288 -0.58 2.80 -16.91
CA TYR A 288 0.64 2.06 -17.19
C TYR A 288 0.32 0.86 -18.08
N LEU A 289 1.14 0.66 -19.11
CA LEU A 289 1.07 -0.47 -20.02
C LEU A 289 2.30 -1.36 -19.77
N LEU A 290 2.10 -2.52 -19.13
CA LEU A 290 3.17 -3.48 -18.88
C LEU A 290 3.49 -4.25 -20.16
N GLU A 291 4.63 -3.92 -20.76
CA GLU A 291 5.16 -4.64 -21.91
C GLU A 291 5.86 -5.93 -21.50
N LYS A 292 5.82 -6.94 -22.38
CA LYS A 292 6.49 -8.22 -22.16
C LYS A 292 8.00 -8.05 -21.92
N GLU A 293 8.62 -7.21 -22.73
CA GLU A 293 10.07 -7.10 -22.80
C GLU A 293 10.64 -6.09 -21.80
N ASN A 294 9.76 -5.43 -21.04
CA ASN A 294 10.12 -4.45 -20.02
C ASN A 294 9.33 -4.72 -18.73
N PRO A 295 9.78 -5.70 -17.92
CA PRO A 295 9.21 -5.99 -16.61
C PRO A 295 9.11 -4.75 -15.72
N LEU A 296 8.11 -4.73 -14.85
CA LEU A 296 7.99 -3.69 -13.83
C LEU A 296 8.83 -4.09 -12.62
N ASP A 297 10.09 -3.65 -12.66
CA ASP A 297 11.08 -3.83 -11.59
C ASP A 297 11.20 -2.58 -10.71
N PHE A 298 11.01 -2.77 -9.41
CA PHE A 298 11.23 -1.72 -8.41
C PHE A 298 11.40 -2.32 -7.01
N HIS A 299 11.71 -1.46 -6.04
CA HIS A 299 11.70 -1.84 -4.64
C HIS A 299 11.09 -0.73 -3.79
N ILE A 300 10.58 -1.12 -2.63
CA ILE A 300 10.14 -0.23 -1.56
C ILE A 300 11.00 -0.50 -0.34
N LYS A 301 11.46 0.56 0.33
CA LYS A 301 12.13 0.48 1.64
C LYS A 301 11.25 1.13 2.67
N ILE A 302 10.97 0.40 3.75
CA ILE A 302 10.20 0.87 4.89
C ILE A 302 11.16 0.96 6.07
N THR A 303 11.53 2.18 6.45
CA THR A 303 12.48 2.47 7.52
C THR A 303 11.72 2.88 8.79
N MET A 304 11.87 2.12 9.87
CA MET A 304 11.25 2.43 11.17
C MET A 304 12.30 2.95 12.15
N ARG A 305 12.06 4.05 12.84
CA ARG A 305 13.02 4.56 13.84
C ARG A 305 12.36 5.37 14.93
N GLU A 306 13.07 5.50 16.04
CA GLU A 306 12.75 6.49 17.06
C GLU A 306 12.95 7.89 16.48
N MET A 307 12.03 8.80 16.79
CA MET A 307 12.16 10.22 16.47
C MET A 307 13.33 10.79 17.26
N ASN A 308 14.15 11.62 16.62
CA ASN A 308 15.18 12.37 17.32
C ASN A 308 14.49 13.24 18.39
N LYS A 309 14.88 13.10 19.65
CA LYS A 309 14.50 14.06 20.69
C LYS A 309 15.06 15.40 20.25
N VAL A 310 14.20 16.32 19.82
CA VAL A 310 14.59 17.72 19.69
C VAL A 310 14.96 18.15 21.10
N SER A 311 16.26 18.35 21.35
CA SER A 311 16.73 18.98 22.58
C SER A 311 16.04 20.34 22.66
N ARG A 312 15.12 20.47 23.61
CA ARG A 312 14.43 21.73 23.90
C ARG A 312 15.41 22.81 24.32
#